data_AF-A0A930QLX4-F1
#
_entry.id   AF-A0A930QLX4-F1
#
_cell.length_a   1.000
_cell.length_b   1.000
_cell.length_c   1.000
_cell.angle_alpha   90.00
_cell.angle_beta   90.00
_cell.angle_gamma   90.00
#
_symmetry.space_group_name_H-M   'P 1'
#
loop_
_entity.id
_entity.type
_entity.pdbx_description
1 polymer ?
#
loop_
_entity_poly.entity_id
_entity_poly.type
_entity_poly.pdbx_seq_one_letter_code
_entity_poly.pdbx_strand_id
1 'polypeptide(L)'
;MMEKKEEQSTAAPAKVVAGLKEADPAMWYRIIMCVLIGFAGLAVIGGVVVDFVLDRQVQQFRSTPIVGMTENAILPAGHYYIYQVYFDDGNQRHYLVSSASGGVVVSVVPPAGTTEPADVMEMVHYDPAAYMLDVGQNGGWAIRPTSVYDDLRKKMQGTPEP
;
A
#
# COMPACT_ATOMS: atom_id res chain seq x y z
N MET A 1 0.51 -4.59 84.75
CA MET A 1 -0.71 -4.01 84.17
C MET A 1 -0.46 -3.83 82.68
N MET A 2 -1.19 -4.58 81.85
CA MET A 2 -1.13 -4.52 80.39
C MET A 2 -2.44 -3.90 79.88
N GLU A 3 -2.32 -2.74 79.24
CA GLU A 3 -3.34 -2.06 78.44
C GLU A 3 -2.55 -1.33 77.33
N LYS A 4 -2.94 -1.24 76.05
CA LYS A 4 -4.05 -1.78 75.28
C LYS A 4 -3.79 -1.40 73.80
N LYS A 5 -4.00 -2.37 72.91
CA LYS A 5 -4.41 -2.23 71.49
C LYS A 5 -3.59 -1.38 70.52
N GLU A 6 -2.74 -2.08 69.79
CA GLU A 6 -2.63 -1.93 68.33
C GLU A 6 -4.01 -2.20 67.69
N GLU A 7 -4.57 -1.24 66.94
CA GLU A 7 -5.63 -1.49 65.95
C GLU A 7 -5.88 -0.22 65.10
N GLN A 8 -4.90 0.21 64.32
CA GLN A 8 -5.10 1.28 63.33
C GLN A 8 -4.26 1.03 62.06
N SER A 9 -4.50 -0.10 61.37
CA SER A 9 -3.84 -0.32 60.07
C SER A 9 -4.57 -1.24 59.08
N THR A 10 -5.83 -1.61 59.32
CA THR A 10 -6.60 -2.50 58.42
C THR A 10 -7.84 -1.86 57.80
N ALA A 11 -8.17 -0.62 58.15
CA ALA A 11 -9.41 0.04 57.72
C ALA A 11 -9.33 0.79 56.37
N ALA A 12 -8.13 1.06 55.85
CA ALA A 12 -7.94 1.83 54.62
C ALA A 12 -8.38 1.10 53.33
N PRO A 13 -7.99 -0.17 53.07
CA PRO A 13 -8.37 -0.85 51.82
C PRO A 13 -9.87 -1.17 51.76
N ALA A 14 -10.49 -1.51 52.89
CA ALA A 14 -11.91 -1.82 52.96
C ALA A 14 -12.80 -0.60 52.65
N LYS A 15 -12.38 0.61 53.04
CA LYS A 15 -13.11 1.86 52.76
C LYS A 15 -13.09 2.25 51.28
N VAL A 16 -11.97 1.99 50.58
CA VAL A 16 -11.86 2.23 49.13
C VAL A 16 -12.78 1.27 48.35
N VAL A 17 -12.82 -0.01 48.75
CA VAL A 17 -13.69 -1.02 48.15
C VAL A 17 -15.18 -0.75 48.45
N ALA A 18 -15.51 -0.25 49.64
CA ALA A 18 -16.87 0.15 50.00
C ALA A 18 -17.34 1.40 49.23
N GLY A 19 -16.48 2.41 49.08
CA GLY A 19 -16.79 3.63 48.30
C GLY A 19 -16.91 3.39 46.79
N LEU A 20 -16.20 2.40 46.24
CA LEU A 20 -16.39 1.94 44.85
C LEU A 20 -17.71 1.20 44.64
N LYS A 21 -18.28 0.63 45.71
CA LYS A 21 -19.56 -0.10 45.69
C LYS A 21 -20.78 0.84 45.87
N GLU A 22 -20.58 2.00 46.49
CA GLU A 22 -21.55 3.10 46.58
C GLU A 22 -21.45 4.10 45.41
N ALA A 23 -20.52 3.89 44.47
CA ALA A 23 -20.39 4.72 43.29
C ALA A 23 -21.66 4.63 42.42
N ASP A 24 -22.29 5.78 42.20
CA ASP A 24 -23.48 5.97 41.39
C ASP A 24 -23.34 5.24 40.04
N PRO A 25 -24.27 4.33 39.65
CA PRO A 25 -24.23 3.61 38.38
C PRO A 25 -24.06 4.53 37.17
N ALA A 26 -24.55 5.77 37.26
CA ALA A 26 -24.37 6.79 36.22
C ALA A 26 -22.90 7.23 36.04
N MET A 27 -22.10 7.23 37.11
CA MET A 27 -20.68 7.56 37.05
C MET A 27 -19.88 6.45 36.36
N TRP A 28 -20.14 5.19 36.69
CA TRP A 28 -19.54 4.04 36.02
C TRP A 28 -19.89 3.97 34.54
N TYR A 29 -21.15 4.23 34.19
CA TYR A 29 -21.58 4.29 32.80
C TYR A 29 -20.82 5.36 32.00
N ARG A 30 -20.60 6.55 32.56
CA ARG A 30 -19.82 7.63 31.92
C ARG A 30 -18.36 7.23 31.70
N ILE A 31 -17.73 6.59 32.68
CA ILE A 31 -16.35 6.12 32.56
C ILE A 31 -16.23 5.08 31.45
N ILE A 32 -17.14 4.10 31.41
CA ILE A 32 -17.14 3.05 30.38
C ILE A 32 -17.38 3.66 28.99
N MET A 33 -18.33 4.60 28.86
CA MET A 33 -18.57 5.31 27.59
C MET A 33 -17.34 6.07 27.08
N CYS A 34 -16.65 6.82 27.96
CA CYS A 34 -15.43 7.53 27.57
C CYS A 34 -14.34 6.57 27.07
N VAL A 35 -14.19 5.40 27.72
CA VAL A 35 -13.24 4.38 27.29
C VAL A 35 -13.63 3.79 25.94
N LEU A 36 -14.91 3.47 25.71
CA LEU A 36 -15.40 2.96 24.43
C LEU A 36 -15.21 3.97 23.29
N ILE A 37 -15.48 5.25 23.54
CA ILE A 37 -15.25 6.34 22.57
C ILE A 37 -13.76 6.47 22.27
N GLY A 38 -12.89 6.35 23.28
CA GLY A 38 -11.44 6.37 23.11
C GLY A 38 -10.95 5.22 22.21
N PHE A 39 -11.43 4.00 22.45
CA PHE A 39 -11.12 2.84 21.60
C PHE A 39 -11.67 2.98 20.19
N ALA A 40 -12.89 3.50 20.03
CA ALA A 40 -13.48 3.76 18.72
C ALA A 40 -12.64 4.80 17.94
N GLY A 41 -12.22 5.88 18.60
CA GLY A 41 -11.35 6.89 17.99
C GLY A 41 -9.99 6.31 17.57
N LEU A 42 -9.37 5.49 18.42
CA LEU A 42 -8.10 4.84 18.10
C LEU A 42 -8.25 3.84 16.94
N ALA A 43 -9.36 3.11 16.86
CA ALA A 43 -9.65 2.20 15.76
C ALA A 43 -9.87 2.94 14.44
N VAL A 44 -10.57 4.08 14.44
CA VAL A 44 -10.78 4.91 13.24
C VAL A 44 -9.46 5.49 12.75
N ILE A 45 -8.65 6.06 13.65
CA ILE A 45 -7.33 6.60 13.29
C ILE A 45 -6.42 5.48 12.78
N GLY A 46 -6.42 4.34 13.46
CA GLY A 46 -5.67 3.15 13.04
C GLY A 46 -6.07 2.67 11.65
N GLY A 47 -7.38 2.62 11.36
CA GLY A 47 -7.91 2.25 10.04
C GLY A 47 -7.41 3.18 8.93
N VAL A 48 -7.50 4.50 9.14
CA VAL A 48 -7.03 5.50 8.14
C VAL A 48 -5.52 5.41 7.93
N VAL A 49 -4.74 5.22 9.00
CA VAL A 49 -3.28 5.08 8.89
C VAL A 49 -2.90 3.80 8.16
N VAL A 50 -3.56 2.67 8.45
CA VAL A 50 -3.31 1.40 7.75
C VAL A 50 -3.65 1.52 6.27
N ASP A 51 -4.80 2.12 5.93
CA ASP A 51 -5.21 2.32 4.55
C ASP A 51 -4.21 3.22 3.78
N PHE A 52 -3.77 4.31 4.40
CA PHE A 52 -2.74 5.19 3.85
C PHE A 52 -1.38 4.50 3.68
N VAL A 53 -0.97 3.68 4.66
CA VAL A 53 0.30 2.93 4.59
C VAL A 53 0.23 1.87 3.50
N LEU A 54 -0.89 1.15 3.37
CA LEU A 54 -1.10 0.16 2.32
C LEU A 54 -1.06 0.81 0.94
N ASP A 55 -1.74 1.94 0.76
CA ASP A 55 -1.72 2.69 -0.50
C ASP A 55 -0.31 3.22 -0.82
N ARG A 56 0.42 3.74 0.18
CA ARG A 56 1.81 4.14 0.01
C ARG A 56 2.75 2.99 -0.32
N GLN A 57 2.55 1.81 0.28
CA GLN A 57 3.34 0.64 -0.04
C GLN A 57 3.10 0.20 -1.48
N VAL A 58 1.85 0.20 -1.94
CA VAL A 58 1.52 -0.06 -3.35
C VAL A 58 2.25 0.92 -4.27
N GLN A 59 2.30 2.21 -3.93
CA GLN A 59 3.06 3.20 -4.68
C GLN A 59 4.57 2.93 -4.63
N GLN A 60 5.15 2.56 -3.49
CA GLN A 60 6.58 2.28 -3.36
C GLN A 60 7.00 0.99 -4.08
N PHE A 61 6.18 -0.06 -4.09
CA PHE A 61 6.42 -1.25 -4.91
C PHE A 61 6.39 -0.92 -6.40
N ARG A 62 5.57 0.06 -6.82
CA ARG A 62 5.61 0.60 -8.19
C ARG A 62 6.91 1.37 -8.48
N SER A 63 7.51 2.05 -7.50
CA SER A 63 8.70 2.89 -7.73
C SER A 63 10.04 2.15 -7.63
N THR A 64 10.10 1.03 -6.92
CA THR A 64 11.36 0.32 -6.65
C THR A 64 11.13 -1.19 -6.64
N PRO A 65 11.13 -1.85 -7.81
CA PRO A 65 10.95 -3.27 -7.87
C PRO A 65 12.16 -4.04 -7.32
N ILE A 66 11.89 -5.20 -6.71
CA ILE A 66 12.92 -6.18 -6.35
C ILE A 66 13.47 -6.76 -7.66
N VAL A 67 14.69 -6.34 -8.01
CA VAL A 67 15.37 -6.74 -9.24
C VAL A 67 15.90 -8.16 -9.09
N GLY A 68 15.11 -9.15 -9.53
CA GLY A 68 15.63 -10.47 -9.86
C GLY A 68 16.03 -10.44 -11.33
N MET A 69 17.27 -10.09 -11.65
CA MET A 69 17.76 -10.11 -13.03
C MET A 69 17.87 -11.55 -13.55
N THR A 70 16.73 -12.15 -13.92
CA THR A 70 16.74 -13.18 -14.96
C THR A 70 16.70 -12.46 -16.29
N GLU A 71 17.87 -12.27 -16.89
CA GLU A 71 18.00 -11.79 -18.27
C GLU A 71 17.32 -12.79 -19.21
N ASN A 72 16.51 -12.29 -20.17
CA ASN A 72 15.86 -13.06 -21.23
C ASN A 72 14.76 -14.05 -20.76
N ALA A 73 13.94 -13.68 -19.78
CA ALA A 73 12.78 -14.49 -19.40
C ALA A 73 11.69 -14.47 -20.51
N ILE A 74 11.15 -15.62 -20.88
CA ILE A 74 9.94 -15.69 -21.70
C ILE A 74 8.75 -15.40 -20.78
N LEU A 75 8.04 -14.30 -21.05
CA LEU A 75 6.85 -13.95 -20.27
C LEU A 75 5.72 -14.96 -20.55
N PRO A 76 5.12 -15.58 -19.53
CA PRO A 76 3.87 -16.32 -19.72
C PRO A 76 2.73 -15.36 -20.10
N ALA A 77 1.67 -15.92 -20.69
CA ALA A 77 0.51 -15.13 -21.08
C ALA A 77 -0.14 -14.45 -19.86
N GLY A 78 -0.49 -13.17 -20.01
CA GLY A 78 -1.05 -12.38 -18.93
C GLY A 78 -0.75 -10.89 -19.06
N HIS A 79 -1.08 -10.15 -17.99
CA HIS A 79 -0.89 -8.70 -17.92
C HIS A 79 0.31 -8.34 -17.05
N TYR A 80 1.08 -7.37 -17.52
CA TYR A 80 2.31 -6.91 -16.88
C TYR A 80 2.36 -5.38 -16.83
N TYR A 81 2.94 -4.86 -15.76
CA TYR A 81 3.31 -3.45 -15.63
C TYR A 81 4.72 -3.23 -16.12
N ILE A 82 4.96 -2.13 -16.82
CA ILE A 82 6.27 -1.76 -17.35
C ILE A 82 6.88 -0.73 -16.40
N TYR A 83 7.99 -1.07 -15.76
CA TYR A 83 8.66 -0.21 -14.79
C TYR A 83 9.70 0.68 -15.45
N GLN A 84 10.40 0.14 -16.45
CA GLN A 84 11.43 0.87 -17.15
C GLN A 84 11.64 0.27 -18.52
N VAL A 85 11.92 1.14 -19.47
CA VAL A 85 12.38 0.79 -20.81
C VAL A 85 13.78 1.34 -20.95
N TYR A 86 14.74 0.51 -21.30
CA TYR A 86 16.14 0.92 -21.46
C TYR A 86 16.77 0.20 -22.66
N PHE A 87 17.91 0.72 -23.10
CA PHE A 87 18.73 0.09 -24.13
C PHE A 87 19.96 -0.52 -23.47
N ASP A 88 20.31 -1.74 -23.88
CA ASP A 88 21.58 -2.36 -23.49
C ASP A 88 22.76 -1.83 -24.32
N ASP A 89 23.97 -2.32 -24.01
CA ASP A 89 25.20 -1.97 -24.73
C ASP A 89 25.17 -2.36 -26.22
N GLY A 90 24.29 -3.30 -26.59
CA GLY A 90 24.03 -3.72 -27.97
C GLY A 90 22.97 -2.89 -28.68
N ASN A 91 22.50 -1.80 -28.05
CA ASN A 91 21.38 -0.98 -28.52
C ASN A 91 20.08 -1.78 -28.71
N GLN A 92 19.95 -2.91 -28.03
CA GLN A 92 18.69 -3.67 -27.95
C GLN A 92 17.85 -3.13 -26.82
N ARG A 93 16.55 -3.07 -27.06
CA ARG A 93 15.60 -2.55 -26.08
C ARG A 93 15.18 -3.65 -25.12
N HIS A 94 15.22 -3.32 -23.84
CA HIS A 94 14.77 -4.18 -22.75
C HIS A 94 13.64 -3.50 -21.98
N TYR A 95 12.68 -4.31 -21.57
CA TYR A 95 11.56 -3.91 -20.73
C TYR A 95 11.72 -4.58 -19.37
N LEU A 96 11.78 -3.77 -18.32
CA LEU A 96 11.65 -4.23 -16.94
C LEU A 96 10.17 -4.34 -16.61
N VAL A 97 9.67 -5.56 -16.44
CA VAL A 97 8.24 -5.81 -16.24
C VAL A 97 7.97 -6.66 -15.01
N SER A 98 6.83 -6.42 -14.37
CA SER A 98 6.26 -7.29 -13.32
C SER A 98 4.89 -7.77 -13.71
N SER A 99 4.49 -8.96 -13.25
CA SER A 99 3.10 -9.40 -13.39
C SER A 99 2.16 -8.43 -12.66
N ALA A 100 0.99 -8.14 -13.26
CA ALA A 100 -0.05 -7.36 -12.62
C ALA A 100 -0.60 -8.00 -11.33
N SER A 101 -0.45 -9.33 -11.20
CA SER A 101 -0.79 -10.07 -9.98
C SER A 101 0.27 -9.93 -8.86
N GLY A 102 1.33 -9.16 -9.10
CA GLY A 102 2.49 -9.05 -8.23
C GLY A 102 3.55 -10.10 -8.54
N GLY A 103 4.81 -9.82 -8.21
CA GLY A 103 5.91 -10.75 -8.44
C GLY A 103 7.26 -10.07 -8.62
N VAL A 104 8.24 -10.88 -9.04
CA VAL A 104 9.59 -10.43 -9.35
C VAL A 104 9.57 -9.60 -10.63
N VAL A 105 10.42 -8.58 -10.68
CA VAL A 105 10.65 -7.83 -11.92
C VAL A 105 11.74 -8.48 -12.74
N VAL A 106 11.41 -8.71 -14.00
CA VAL A 106 12.26 -9.40 -14.96
C VAL A 106 12.56 -8.48 -16.14
N SER A 107 13.77 -8.61 -16.68
CA SER A 107 14.19 -7.89 -17.89
C SER A 107 13.94 -8.76 -19.11
N VAL A 108 13.18 -8.24 -20.06
CA VAL A 108 12.70 -9.00 -21.22
C VAL A 108 12.79 -8.19 -22.50
N VAL A 109 13.19 -8.87 -23.57
CA VAL A 109 13.29 -8.30 -24.91
C VAL A 109 11.94 -8.46 -25.61
N PRO A 110 11.40 -7.42 -26.27
CA PRO A 110 10.15 -7.54 -26.99
C PRO A 110 10.29 -8.52 -28.17
N PRO A 111 9.27 -9.36 -28.41
CA PRO A 111 9.27 -10.25 -29.56
C PRO A 111 9.22 -9.44 -30.86
N ALA A 112 9.74 -10.02 -31.94
CA ALA A 112 9.73 -9.39 -33.25
C ALA A 112 8.30 -9.04 -33.70
N GLY A 113 8.11 -7.82 -34.21
CA GLY A 113 6.80 -7.33 -34.65
C GLY A 113 5.95 -6.70 -33.54
N THR A 114 6.49 -6.50 -32.34
CA THR A 114 5.82 -5.72 -31.29
C THR A 114 5.63 -4.27 -31.75
N THR A 115 4.38 -3.81 -31.77
CA THR A 115 4.05 -2.41 -32.06
C THR A 115 4.15 -1.60 -30.77
N GLU A 116 5.10 -0.68 -30.72
CA GLU A 116 5.38 0.14 -29.54
C GLU A 116 4.86 1.58 -29.74
N PRO A 117 4.13 2.15 -28.77
CA PRO A 117 3.79 3.56 -28.77
C PRO A 117 5.06 4.44 -28.70
N ALA A 118 5.09 5.54 -29.45
CA ALA A 118 6.26 6.42 -29.56
C ALA A 118 6.64 7.09 -28.22
N ASP A 119 5.65 7.31 -27.35
CA ASP A 119 5.77 7.97 -26.05
C ASP A 119 5.90 6.98 -24.87
N VAL A 120 6.00 5.66 -25.14
CA VAL A 120 6.01 4.64 -24.09
C VAL A 120 7.13 4.86 -23.07
N MET A 121 8.33 5.22 -23.53
CA MET A 121 9.49 5.44 -22.67
C MET A 121 9.32 6.67 -21.78
N GLU A 122 8.76 7.75 -22.32
CA GLU A 122 8.49 8.99 -21.58
C GLU A 122 7.39 8.78 -20.53
N MET A 123 6.28 8.14 -20.92
CA MET A 123 5.13 7.96 -20.04
C MET A 123 5.42 6.99 -18.90
N VAL A 124 6.15 5.89 -19.19
CA VAL A 124 6.59 4.94 -18.16
C VAL A 124 7.58 5.57 -17.19
N HIS A 125 8.41 6.52 -17.65
CA HIS A 125 9.31 7.26 -16.77
C HIS A 125 8.55 8.08 -15.71
N TYR A 126 7.38 8.62 -16.07
CA TYR A 126 6.52 9.35 -15.13
C TYR A 126 5.69 8.43 -14.24
N ASP A 127 5.05 7.41 -14.81
CA ASP A 127 4.32 6.39 -14.05
C ASP A 127 4.39 5.02 -14.75
N PRO A 128 4.94 3.98 -14.08
CA PRO A 128 4.96 2.60 -14.57
C PRO A 128 3.59 2.03 -14.96
N ALA A 129 2.51 2.56 -14.40
CA ALA A 129 1.15 2.13 -14.68
C ALA A 129 0.54 2.80 -15.92
N ALA A 130 1.22 3.78 -16.56
CA ALA A 130 0.70 4.47 -17.75
C ALA A 130 0.38 3.48 -18.88
N TYR A 131 1.25 2.49 -19.08
CA TYR A 131 1.06 1.46 -20.08
C TYR A 131 1.01 0.08 -19.44
N MET A 132 0.10 -0.76 -19.94
CA MET A 132 0.01 -2.17 -19.58
C MET A 132 0.47 -3.02 -20.76
N LEU A 133 1.36 -3.96 -20.46
CA LEU A 133 1.81 -4.97 -21.42
C LEU A 133 0.89 -6.20 -21.33
N ASP A 134 0.25 -6.52 -22.45
CA ASP A 134 -0.59 -7.70 -22.61
C ASP A 134 0.16 -8.74 -23.43
N VAL A 135 0.43 -9.90 -22.83
CA VAL A 135 1.15 -11.01 -23.46
C VAL A 135 0.14 -12.07 -23.85
N GLY A 136 -0.03 -12.27 -25.15
CA GLY A 136 -0.91 -13.30 -25.71
C GLY A 136 -0.39 -14.71 -25.51
N GLN A 137 -1.26 -15.72 -25.67
CA GLN A 137 -0.87 -17.14 -25.60
C GLN A 137 0.16 -17.56 -26.66
N ASN A 138 0.27 -16.80 -27.75
CA ASN A 138 1.27 -16.97 -28.80
C ASN A 138 2.61 -16.29 -28.47
N GLY A 139 2.75 -15.68 -27.29
CA GLY A 139 3.93 -14.89 -26.90
C GLY A 139 3.99 -13.51 -27.55
N GLY A 140 2.98 -13.11 -28.33
CA GLY A 140 2.89 -11.78 -28.92
C GLY A 140 2.56 -10.72 -27.87
N TRP A 141 3.13 -9.52 -28.04
CA TRP A 141 2.96 -8.41 -27.11
C TRP A 141 2.03 -7.35 -27.68
N ALA A 142 1.16 -6.81 -26.83
CA ALA A 142 0.38 -5.62 -27.12
C ALA A 142 0.51 -4.63 -25.95
N ILE A 143 1.03 -3.44 -26.23
CA ILE A 143 1.14 -2.37 -25.25
C ILE A 143 -0.11 -1.50 -25.34
N ARG A 144 -0.87 -1.42 -24.24
CA ARG A 144 -2.14 -0.68 -24.18
C ARG A 144 -2.06 0.46 -23.17
N PRO A 145 -2.53 1.67 -23.52
CA PRO A 145 -2.64 2.74 -22.54
C PRO A 145 -3.67 2.37 -21.47
N THR A 146 -3.43 2.81 -20.24
CA THR A 146 -4.36 2.67 -19.13
C THR A 146 -5.03 4.01 -18.81
N SER A 147 -5.94 4.03 -17.84
CA SER A 147 -6.51 5.30 -17.33
C SER A 147 -5.44 6.25 -16.78
N VAL A 148 -4.34 5.71 -16.25
CA VAL A 148 -3.22 6.51 -15.71
C VAL A 148 -2.54 7.30 -16.84
N TYR A 149 -2.42 6.72 -18.03
CA TYR A 149 -1.92 7.43 -19.20
C TYR A 149 -2.80 8.62 -19.56
N ASP A 150 -4.12 8.45 -19.59
CA ASP A 150 -5.04 9.53 -19.93
C ASP A 150 -4.96 10.69 -18.92
N ASP A 151 -4.84 10.37 -17.63
CA ASP A 151 -4.71 11.36 -16.58
C ASP A 151 -3.36 12.09 -16.62
N LEU A 152 -2.26 11.35 -16.84
CA LEU A 152 -0.94 11.94 -17.04
C LEU A 152 -0.93 12.86 -18.27
N ARG A 153 -1.52 12.42 -19.37
CA ARG A 153 -1.61 13.20 -20.60
C ARG A 153 -2.37 14.51 -20.38
N LYS A 154 -3.49 14.49 -19.66
CA LYS A 154 -4.24 15.70 -19.29
C LYS A 154 -3.39 16.65 -18.44
N LYS A 155 -2.66 16.12 -17.45
CA LYS A 155 -1.75 16.89 -16.59
C LYS A 155 -0.62 17.54 -17.38
N MET A 156 0.03 16.80 -18.29
CA MET A 156 1.09 17.31 -19.15
C MET A 156 0.60 18.36 -20.16
N GLN A 157 -0.64 18.23 -20.63
CA GLN A 157 -1.28 19.18 -21.53
C GLN A 157 -1.85 20.42 -20.81
N GLY A 158 -1.69 20.52 -19.48
CA GLY A 158 -2.11 21.67 -18.69
C GLY A 158 -3.62 21.91 -18.69
N THR A 159 -4.44 20.88 -18.98
CA THR A 159 -5.90 21.01 -18.93
C THR A 159 -6.35 20.86 -17.47
N PRO A 160 -6.93 21.89 -16.84
CA PRO A 160 -7.41 21.79 -15.46
C PRO A 160 -8.53 20.74 -15.37
N GLU A 161 -8.55 19.97 -14.28
CA GLU A 161 -9.72 19.14 -13.95
C GLU A 161 -10.98 20.03 -13.88
N PRO A 162 -12.15 19.53 -14.33
CA PRO A 162 -13.41 20.27 -14.27
C PRO A 162 -13.89 20.53 -12.82
#